data_AF-A0AAW6SN33-F1
#
_entry.id   AF-A0AAW6SN33-F1
#
_cell.length_a   1.000
_cell.length_b   1.000
_cell.length_c   1.000
_cell.angle_alpha   90.00
_cell.angle_beta   90.00
_cell.angle_gamma   90.00
#
_symmetry.space_group_name_H-M   'P 1'
#
loop_
_entity.id
_entity.type
_entity.pdbx_description
1 polymer ?
#
loop_
_entity_poly.entity_id
_entity_poly.type
_entity_poly.pdbx_seq_one_letter_code
_entity_poly.pdbx_strand_id
1 'polypeptide(L)'
;MNETFNLKLNAYLLLLIIPISVMGYYFAVEKEALFFVYEWMLTVLVITLMLYSIKNILMIRNSLIWVAISIFVFLIQFAVFGLFLGPFSNFAMIIVYYLAAIISFIVYVITLIKSNKMRMVPIIFIIITGIFTFYMVFINAMWGNGF
;
A
#
# COMPACT_ATOMS: atom_id res chain seq x y z
N MET A 1 15.89 20.79 -5.96
CA MET A 1 14.73 19.91 -6.23
C MET A 1 13.63 20.27 -5.23
N ASN A 2 12.40 20.51 -5.68
CA ASN A 2 11.33 20.91 -4.76
C ASN A 2 10.84 19.65 -4.02
N GLU A 3 11.31 19.43 -2.79
CA GLU A 3 11.04 18.20 -2.00
C GLU A 3 9.55 17.88 -1.91
N THR A 4 8.72 18.92 -1.76
CA THR A 4 7.25 18.80 -1.73
C THR A 4 6.66 18.32 -3.05
N PHE A 5 7.25 18.71 -4.18
CA PHE A 5 6.81 18.25 -5.50
C PHE A 5 7.05 16.75 -5.66
N ASN A 6 8.22 16.25 -5.25
CA ASN A 6 8.52 14.82 -5.38
C ASN A 6 7.61 13.95 -4.50
N LEU A 7 7.30 14.40 -3.28
CA LEU A 7 6.36 13.71 -2.40
C LEU A 7 4.94 13.70 -2.96
N LYS A 8 4.48 14.85 -3.51
CA LYS A 8 3.19 14.93 -4.19
C LYS A 8 3.15 14.01 -5.41
N LEU A 9 4.19 13.99 -6.22
CA LEU A 9 4.28 13.10 -7.38
C LEU A 9 4.17 11.64 -6.94
N ASN A 10 4.91 11.22 -5.90
CA ASN A 10 4.83 9.87 -5.37
C ASN A 10 3.42 9.52 -4.89
N ALA A 11 2.78 10.44 -4.15
CA ALA A 11 1.41 10.27 -3.67
C ALA A 11 0.37 10.26 -4.80
N TYR A 12 0.56 11.03 -5.87
CA TYR A 12 -0.34 11.03 -7.01
C TYR A 12 -0.19 9.76 -7.86
N LEU A 13 1.02 9.24 -8.02
CA LEU A 13 1.23 8.01 -8.75
C LEU A 13 0.60 6.79 -8.04
N LEU A 14 0.43 6.82 -6.71
CA LEU A 14 -0.37 5.81 -6.00
C LEU A 14 -1.82 5.73 -6.50
N LEU A 15 -2.38 6.83 -7.03
CA LEU A 15 -3.75 6.82 -7.56
C LEU A 15 -3.89 5.93 -8.79
N LEU A 16 -2.79 5.59 -9.48
CA LEU A 16 -2.79 4.62 -10.58
C LEU A 16 -3.19 3.22 -10.15
N ILE A 17 -3.14 2.90 -8.85
CA ILE A 17 -3.67 1.63 -8.32
C ILE A 17 -5.15 1.49 -8.68
N ILE A 18 -5.94 2.57 -8.62
CA ILE A 18 -7.39 2.52 -8.89
C ILE A 18 -7.71 2.05 -10.33
N PRO A 19 -7.25 2.73 -11.41
CA PRO A 19 -7.54 2.28 -12.76
C PRO A 19 -6.93 0.90 -13.07
N ILE A 20 -5.76 0.57 -12.50
CA ILE A 20 -5.17 -0.77 -12.66
C ILE A 20 -6.07 -1.82 -12.01
N SER A 21 -6.62 -1.58 -10.81
CA SER A 21 -7.56 -2.47 -10.13
C SER A 21 -8.89 -2.62 -10.87
N VAL A 22 -9.42 -1.56 -11.50
CA VAL A 22 -10.61 -1.67 -12.36
C VAL A 22 -10.35 -2.59 -13.55
N MET A 23 -9.18 -2.46 -14.18
CA MET A 23 -8.77 -3.35 -15.27
C MET A 23 -8.54 -4.79 -14.78
N GLY A 24 -8.00 -4.95 -13.57
CA GLY A 24 -7.86 -6.24 -12.90
C GLY A 24 -9.20 -6.94 -12.66
N TYR A 25 -10.22 -6.19 -12.22
CA TYR A 25 -11.58 -6.73 -12.09
C TYR A 25 -12.14 -7.19 -13.44
N TYR A 26 -12.00 -6.37 -14.49
CA TYR A 26 -12.42 -6.76 -15.83
C TYR A 26 -11.72 -8.05 -16.30
N PHE A 27 -10.41 -8.19 -16.06
CA PHE A 27 -9.69 -9.42 -16.38
C PHE A 27 -10.14 -10.60 -15.53
N ALA A 28 -10.35 -10.43 -14.22
CA ALA A 28 -10.81 -11.51 -13.37
C ALA A 28 -12.19 -12.07 -13.78
N VAL A 29 -13.10 -11.21 -14.24
CA VAL A 29 -14.48 -11.61 -14.59
C VAL A 29 -14.61 -12.07 -16.04
N GLU A 30 -14.06 -11.30 -16.98
CA GLU A 30 -14.34 -11.49 -18.41
C GLU A 30 -13.21 -12.20 -19.16
N LYS A 31 -11.97 -12.09 -18.66
CA LYS A 31 -10.76 -12.56 -19.38
C LYS A 31 -9.69 -13.07 -18.42
N GLU A 32 -10.01 -14.13 -17.66
CA GLU A 32 -9.15 -14.64 -16.57
C GLU A 32 -7.72 -14.95 -17.05
N ALA A 33 -7.56 -15.43 -18.28
CA ALA A 33 -6.25 -15.69 -18.90
C ALA A 33 -5.35 -14.44 -19.01
N LEU A 34 -5.90 -13.22 -18.92
CA LEU A 34 -5.15 -11.96 -18.91
C LEU A 34 -4.94 -11.39 -17.50
N PHE A 35 -5.43 -12.06 -16.44
CA PHE A 35 -5.31 -11.56 -15.08
C PHE A 35 -3.84 -11.37 -14.65
N PHE A 36 -2.93 -12.22 -15.13
CA PHE A 36 -1.49 -12.05 -14.88
C PHE A 36 -0.97 -10.67 -15.33
N VAL A 37 -1.54 -10.07 -16.38
CA VAL A 37 -1.13 -8.74 -16.86
C VAL A 37 -1.40 -7.69 -15.78
N TYR A 38 -2.56 -7.78 -15.11
CA TYR A 38 -2.88 -6.93 -13.97
C TYR A 38 -1.89 -7.12 -12.82
N GLU A 39 -1.59 -8.37 -12.45
CA GLU A 39 -0.65 -8.67 -11.36
C GLU A 39 0.74 -8.06 -11.63
N TRP A 40 1.24 -8.20 -12.85
CA TRP A 40 2.52 -7.63 -13.26
C TRP A 40 2.51 -6.10 -13.32
N MET A 41 1.45 -5.49 -13.86
CA MET A 41 1.32 -4.03 -13.88
C MET A 41 1.31 -3.45 -12.46
N LEU A 42 0.55 -4.08 -11.56
CA LEU A 42 0.50 -3.67 -10.15
C LEU A 42 1.87 -3.85 -9.48
N THR A 43 2.53 -4.98 -9.71
CA THR A 43 3.85 -5.28 -9.15
C THR A 43 4.90 -4.26 -9.61
N VAL A 44 4.97 -3.97 -10.91
CA VAL A 44 5.89 -2.97 -11.47
C VAL A 44 5.61 -1.59 -10.90
N LEU A 45 4.34 -1.20 -10.77
CA LEU A 45 3.97 0.08 -10.17
C LEU A 45 4.46 0.17 -8.72
N VAL A 46 4.16 -0.83 -7.89
CA VAL A 46 4.54 -0.85 -6.47
C VAL A 46 6.06 -0.81 -6.30
N ILE A 47 6.81 -1.62 -7.06
CA ILE A 47 8.28 -1.61 -7.01
C ILE A 47 8.83 -0.24 -7.42
N THR A 48 8.29 0.36 -8.48
CA THR A 48 8.71 1.69 -8.95
C THR A 48 8.48 2.75 -7.87
N LEU A 49 7.31 2.73 -7.22
CA LEU A 49 6.99 3.67 -6.14
C LEU A 49 7.83 3.43 -4.89
N MET A 50 8.17 2.18 -4.58
CA MET A 50 9.09 1.86 -3.48
C MET A 50 10.47 2.46 -3.73
N LEU A 51 11.04 2.26 -4.92
CA LEU A 51 12.32 2.84 -5.32
C LEU A 51 12.28 4.37 -5.27
N TYR A 52 11.20 4.97 -5.75
CA TYR A 52 11.01 6.42 -5.69
C TYR A 52 10.89 6.93 -4.25
N SER A 53 10.22 6.17 -3.38
CA SER A 53 10.12 6.51 -1.95
C SER A 53 11.47 6.41 -1.25
N ILE A 54 12.25 5.36 -1.51
CA ILE A 54 13.62 5.21 -0.99
C ILE A 54 14.49 6.40 -1.43
N LYS A 55 14.43 6.78 -2.71
CA LYS A 55 15.12 7.97 -3.21
C LYS A 55 14.73 9.23 -2.44
N ASN A 56 13.43 9.44 -2.18
CA ASN A 56 12.95 10.59 -1.42
C ASN A 56 13.44 10.57 0.05
N ILE A 57 13.46 9.41 0.70
CA ILE A 57 14.00 9.25 2.07
C ILE A 57 15.48 9.62 2.11
N LEU A 58 16.26 9.20 1.11
CA LEU A 58 17.70 9.47 1.05
C LEU A 58 18.02 10.94 0.76
N MET A 59 17.17 11.65 0.02
CA MET A 59 17.40 13.04 -0.39
C MET A 59 16.86 14.08 0.60
N ILE A 60 15.73 13.82 1.27
CA ILE A 60 15.07 14.78 2.16
C ILE A 60 15.75 14.77 3.53
N ARG A 61 16.02 15.95 4.09
CA ARG A 61 16.67 16.11 5.42
C ARG A 61 15.82 16.82 6.47
N ASN A 62 14.63 17.32 6.11
CA ASN A 62 13.74 18.03 7.03
C ASN A 62 12.62 17.12 7.56
N SER A 63 11.62 17.71 8.22
CA SER A 63 10.46 17.00 8.77
C SER A 63 9.61 16.23 7.74
N LEU A 64 9.73 16.55 6.44
CA LEU A 64 9.05 15.82 5.37
C LEU A 64 9.63 14.41 5.16
N ILE A 65 10.80 14.08 5.74
CA ILE A 65 11.34 12.73 5.70
C ILE A 65 10.35 11.71 6.28
N TRP A 66 9.61 12.09 7.32
CA TRP A 66 8.59 11.22 7.92
C TRP A 66 7.44 10.93 6.95
N VAL A 67 7.09 11.88 6.09
CA VAL A 67 6.09 11.66 5.03
C VAL A 67 6.63 10.71 3.95
N ALA A 68 7.93 10.79 3.62
CA ALA A 68 8.55 9.83 2.71
C ALA A 68 8.55 8.41 3.31
N ILE A 69 8.92 8.30 4.59
CA ILE A 69 8.91 7.04 5.34
C ILE A 69 7.48 6.48 5.41
N SER A 70 6.46 7.30 5.66
CA SER A 70 5.08 6.81 5.70
C SER A 70 4.61 6.27 4.36
N ILE A 71 4.97 6.91 3.23
CA ILE A 71 4.68 6.40 1.89
C ILE A 71 5.39 5.06 1.65
N PHE A 72 6.66 4.95 2.04
CA PHE A 72 7.41 3.71 1.88
C PHE A 72 6.81 2.55 2.68
N VAL A 73 6.48 2.79 3.95
CA VAL A 73 5.91 1.77 4.83
C VAL A 73 4.49 1.38 4.38
N PHE A 74 3.69 2.33 3.88
CA PHE A 74 2.41 2.03 3.24
C PHE A 74 2.55 1.08 2.05
N LEU A 75 3.54 1.33 1.18
CA LEU A 75 3.81 0.44 0.03
C LEU A 75 4.20 -0.97 0.47
N ILE A 76 4.97 -1.12 1.56
CA ILE A 76 5.29 -2.44 2.13
C ILE A 76 4.02 -3.12 2.61
N GLN A 77 3.20 -2.42 3.40
CA GLN A 77 1.93 -2.96 3.89
C GLN A 77 1.02 -3.37 2.72
N PHE A 78 0.93 -2.54 1.68
CA PHE A 78 0.14 -2.80 0.48
C PHE A 78 0.67 -4.02 -0.29
N ALA A 79 1.98 -4.18 -0.41
CA ALA A 79 2.57 -5.36 -1.04
C ALA A 79 2.23 -6.65 -0.28
N VAL A 80 2.28 -6.63 1.06
CA VAL A 80 1.86 -7.76 1.90
C VAL A 80 0.36 -8.02 1.76
N PHE A 81 -0.45 -6.97 1.73
CA PHE A 81 -1.89 -7.08 1.49
C PHE A 81 -2.21 -7.72 0.12
N GLY A 82 -1.42 -7.40 -0.90
CA GLY A 82 -1.57 -7.96 -2.25
C GLY A 82 -1.49 -9.49 -2.30
N LEU A 83 -0.82 -10.13 -1.33
CA LEU A 83 -0.77 -11.60 -1.22
C LEU A 83 -2.14 -12.26 -0.98
N PHE A 84 -3.14 -11.48 -0.55
CA PHE A 84 -4.47 -11.95 -0.21
C PHE A 84 -5.54 -11.54 -1.22
N LEU A 85 -5.15 -10.87 -2.31
CA LEU A 85 -6.07 -10.42 -3.36
C LEU A 85 -6.27 -11.44 -4.48
N GLY A 86 -5.52 -12.55 -4.47
CA GLY A 86 -5.54 -13.58 -5.51
C GLY A 86 -5.91 -14.97 -5.00
N PRO A 87 -6.07 -15.94 -5.92
CA PRO A 87 -6.48 -17.31 -5.60
C PRO A 87 -5.45 -18.09 -4.76
N PHE A 88 -4.19 -17.66 -4.75
CA PHE A 88 -3.11 -18.28 -3.99
C PHE A 88 -2.89 -17.65 -2.61
N SER A 89 -3.98 -17.25 -1.94
CA SER A 89 -3.92 -16.68 -0.60
C SER A 89 -3.37 -17.70 0.39
N ASN A 90 -2.18 -17.43 0.95
CA ASN A 90 -1.59 -18.29 1.97
C ASN A 90 -2.01 -17.80 3.37
N PHE A 91 -2.98 -18.49 3.97
CA PHE A 91 -3.51 -18.14 5.30
C PHE A 91 -2.44 -18.10 6.40
N ALA A 92 -1.34 -18.87 6.27
CA ALA A 92 -0.24 -18.81 7.23
C ALA A 92 0.45 -17.43 7.27
N MET A 93 0.33 -16.65 6.20
CA MET A 93 0.92 -15.31 6.09
C MET A 93 0.04 -14.21 6.68
N ILE A 94 -1.18 -14.51 7.14
CA ILE A 94 -2.11 -13.49 7.70
C ILE A 94 -1.46 -12.72 8.86
N ILE A 95 -0.65 -13.38 9.67
CA ILE A 95 0.08 -12.71 10.76
C ILE A 95 1.08 -11.67 10.26
N VAL A 96 1.69 -11.90 9.09
CA VAL A 96 2.62 -10.96 8.46
C VAL A 96 1.90 -9.67 8.09
N TYR A 97 0.66 -9.77 7.60
CA TYR A 97 -0.17 -8.60 7.34
C TYR A 97 -0.44 -7.80 8.61
N TYR A 98 -0.86 -8.44 9.71
CA TYR A 98 -1.15 -7.72 10.96
C TYR A 98 0.08 -7.01 11.52
N LEU A 99 1.26 -7.66 11.48
CA LEU A 99 2.52 -7.04 11.87
C LEU A 99 2.85 -5.82 10.99
N ALA A 100 2.71 -5.96 9.67
CA ALA A 100 2.92 -4.85 8.75
C ALA A 100 1.94 -3.70 9.01
N ALA A 101 0.68 -3.98 9.29
CA ALA A 101 -0.35 -2.98 9.60
C ALA A 101 -0.05 -2.22 10.90
N ILE A 102 0.36 -2.91 11.97
CA ILE A 102 0.74 -2.29 13.25
C ILE A 102 1.95 -1.37 13.07
N ILE A 103 3.00 -1.87 12.42
CA ILE A 103 4.21 -1.08 12.14
C ILE A 103 3.86 0.17 11.34
N SER A 104 3.03 0.01 10.30
CA SER A 104 2.57 1.11 9.46
C SER A 104 1.79 2.14 10.24
N PHE A 105 0.85 1.70 11.08
CA PHE A 105 0.05 2.59 11.91
C PHE A 105 0.91 3.42 12.87
N ILE A 106 1.89 2.80 13.54
CA ILE A 106 2.84 3.50 14.41
C ILE A 106 3.59 4.58 13.62
N VAL A 107 4.09 4.25 12.42
CA VAL A 107 4.78 5.20 11.55
C VAL A 107 3.88 6.37 11.14
N TYR A 108 2.59 6.12 10.85
CA TYR A 108 1.64 7.18 10.49
C TYR A 108 1.39 8.13 11.66
N VAL A 109 1.20 7.61 12.87
CA VAL A 109 1.04 8.42 14.08
C VAL A 109 2.29 9.27 14.33
N ILE A 110 3.49 8.68 14.25
CA ILE A 110 4.76 9.42 14.38
C ILE A 110 4.85 10.52 13.32
N THR A 111 4.44 10.24 12.08
CA THR A 111 4.47 11.20 10.98
C THR A 111 3.55 12.39 11.24
N LEU A 112 2.36 12.17 11.82
CA LEU A 112 1.44 13.24 12.20
C LEU A 112 2.01 14.15 13.31
N ILE A 113 2.76 13.56 14.24
CA ILE A 113 3.41 14.29 15.33
C ILE A 113 4.62 15.07 14.81
N LYS A 114 5.45 14.47 13.96
CA LYS A 114 6.74 15.02 13.51
C LYS A 114 6.65 15.93 12.29
N SER A 115 5.61 15.80 11.45
CA SER A 115 5.42 16.63 10.26
C SER A 115 4.18 17.50 10.37
N ASN A 116 4.36 18.82 10.24
CA ASN A 116 3.26 19.79 10.15
C ASN A 116 2.76 19.99 8.71
N LYS A 117 3.48 19.46 7.72
CA LYS A 117 3.16 19.58 6.29
C LYS A 117 2.69 18.24 5.74
N MET A 118 1.76 18.29 4.77
CA MET A 118 1.22 17.11 4.08
C MET A 118 0.62 16.04 5.01
N ARG A 119 0.04 16.45 6.17
CA ARG A 119 -0.62 15.54 7.12
C ARG A 119 -1.78 14.73 6.52
N MET A 120 -2.37 15.21 5.43
CA MET A 120 -3.42 14.47 4.71
C MET A 120 -2.92 13.10 4.19
N VAL A 121 -1.64 12.97 3.85
CA VAL A 121 -1.09 11.70 3.35
C VAL A 121 -1.18 10.58 4.40
N PRO A 122 -0.58 10.71 5.61
CA PRO A 122 -0.72 9.68 6.63
C PRO A 122 -2.16 9.50 7.14
N ILE A 123 -3.02 10.54 7.11
CA ILE A 123 -4.45 10.39 7.47
C ILE A 123 -5.15 9.45 6.49
N ILE A 124 -4.95 9.66 5.18
CA ILE A 124 -5.54 8.79 4.14
C ILE A 124 -5.01 7.36 4.30
N PHE A 125 -3.71 7.18 4.58
CA PHE A 125 -3.16 5.85 4.81
C PHE A 125 -3.76 5.16 6.03
N ILE A 126 -4.01 5.87 7.14
CA ILE A 126 -4.71 5.30 8.30
C ILE A 126 -6.10 4.78 7.90
N ILE A 127 -6.86 5.56 7.14
CA ILE A 127 -8.20 5.16 6.68
C ILE A 127 -8.11 3.90 5.81
N ILE A 128 -7.21 3.90 4.82
CA ILE A 128 -7.02 2.76 3.90
C ILE A 128 -6.55 1.51 4.66
N THR A 129 -5.59 1.65 5.59
CA THR A 129 -5.13 0.56 6.46
C THR A 129 -6.29 -0.01 7.29
N GLY A 130 -7.20 0.83 7.76
CA GLY A 130 -8.43 0.38 8.44
C GLY A 130 -9.29 -0.50 7.53
N ILE A 131 -9.52 -0.07 6.29
CA ILE A 131 -10.29 -0.83 5.28
C ILE A 131 -9.62 -2.18 4.98
N PHE A 132 -8.31 -2.18 4.71
CA PHE A 132 -7.55 -3.42 4.47
C PHE A 132 -7.61 -4.36 5.67
N THR A 133 -7.55 -3.83 6.89
CA THR A 133 -7.60 -4.64 8.10
C THR A 133 -8.98 -5.27 8.27
N PHE A 134 -10.05 -4.54 7.96
CA PHE A 134 -11.40 -5.09 7.97
C PHE A 134 -11.55 -6.26 6.98
N TYR A 135 -11.04 -6.08 5.76
CA TYR A 135 -11.00 -7.16 4.76
C TYR A 135 -10.21 -8.38 5.26
N MET A 136 -9.05 -8.17 5.88
CA MET A 136 -8.21 -9.26 6.39
C MET A 136 -8.84 -9.99 7.57
N VAL A 137 -9.54 -9.27 8.46
CA VAL A 137 -10.33 -9.90 9.54
C VAL A 137 -11.44 -10.77 8.94
N PHE A 138 -12.10 -10.30 7.88
CA PHE A 138 -13.12 -11.07 7.18
C PHE A 138 -12.55 -12.37 6.57
N ILE A 139 -11.44 -12.28 5.83
CA ILE A 139 -10.75 -13.48 5.29
C ILE A 139 -10.36 -14.43 6.42
N ASN A 140 -9.77 -13.92 7.50
CA ASN A 140 -9.34 -14.74 8.62
C ASN A 140 -10.51 -15.44 9.32
N ALA A 141 -11.68 -14.79 9.40
CA ALA A 141 -12.89 -15.39 9.96
C ALA A 141 -13.51 -16.47 9.06
N MET A 142 -13.30 -16.38 7.75
CA MET A 142 -13.73 -17.40 6.78
C MET A 142 -12.78 -18.61 6.76
N TRP A 143 -11.57 -18.47 7.28
CA TRP A 143 -10.58 -19.54 7.27
C TRP A 143 -11.04 -20.74 8.12
N GLY A 144 -11.03 -21.93 7.52
CA GLY A 144 -11.46 -23.18 8.18
C GLY A 144 -12.97 -23.46 8.09
N ASN A 145 -13.78 -22.52 7.55
CA ASN A 145 -15.22 -22.69 7.38
C ASN A 145 -15.64 -23.36 6.05
N GLY A 146 -14.71 -23.96 5.31
CA GLY A 146 -15.03 -24.87 4.20
C GLY A 146 -15.57 -24.22 2.92
N PHE A 147 -15.22 -22.96 2.65
CA PHE A 147 -15.40 -22.32 1.33
C PHE A 147 -14.08 -22.23 0.59
#